data_AF-A0A377KAH3-F1
#
_entry.id   AF-A0A377KAH3-F1
#
_cell.length_a   1.000
_cell.length_b   1.000
_cell.length_c   1.000
_cell.angle_alpha   90.00
_cell.angle_beta   90.00
_cell.angle_gamma   90.00
#
_symmetry.space_group_name_H-M   'P 1'
#
loop_
_entity.id
_entity.type
_entity.pdbx_description
1 polymer ?
#
loop_
_entity_poly.entity_id
_entity_poly.type
_entity_poly.pdbx_seq_one_letter_code
_entity_poly.pdbx_strand_id
1 'polypeptide(L)' 'MNAIRVWRNCHIEVACDVDNPLVGARGAAAVFGPQKGATPEMVEELETGAAKLRPCFTTAN' A
#
# COMPACT_ATOMS: atom_id res chain seq x y z
N MET A 1 23.49 -8.85 -0.90
CA MET A 1 22.82 -7.91 -1.83
C MET A 1 22.44 -6.65 -1.07
N ASN A 2 23.15 -5.53 -1.30
CA ASN A 2 23.10 -4.29 -0.50
C ASN A 2 22.51 -3.09 -1.30
N ALA A 3 21.38 -3.28 -1.99
CA ALA A 3 20.78 -2.23 -2.81
C ALA A 3 19.96 -1.18 -2.00
N ILE A 4 19.62 -1.45 -0.74
CA ILE A 4 18.64 -0.67 0.03
C ILE A 4 19.18 0.70 0.54
N ARG A 5 20.49 0.95 0.55
CA ARG A 5 21.07 2.15 1.21
C ARG A 5 21.34 3.37 0.32
N VAL A 6 21.25 3.25 -0.99
CA VAL A 6 21.65 4.33 -1.92
C VAL A 6 20.70 5.54 -1.91
N TRP A 7 19.46 5.36 -1.44
CA TRP A 7 18.44 6.40 -1.43
C TRP A 7 18.34 7.18 -0.11
N ARG A 8 19.18 6.88 0.90
CA ARG A 8 19.07 7.49 2.25
C ARG A 8 19.13 9.02 2.28
N ASN A 9 19.77 9.64 1.29
CA ASN A 9 19.93 11.10 1.20
C ASN A 9 19.14 11.70 0.03
N CYS A 10 18.26 10.92 -0.61
CA CYS A 10 17.39 11.41 -1.65
C CYS A 10 16.11 11.94 -1.01
N HIS A 11 15.74 13.18 -1.36
CA HIS A 11 14.40 13.69 -1.07
C HIS A 11 13.43 13.07 -2.08
N ILE A 12 12.43 12.34 -1.60
CA ILE A 12 11.44 11.64 -2.43
C ILE A 12 10.09 12.28 -2.14
N GLU A 13 9.54 12.96 -3.15
CA GLU A 13 8.17 13.47 -3.11
C GLU A 13 7.29 12.59 -4.02
N VAL A 14 6.11 12.25 -3.53
CA VAL A 14 5.11 11.49 -4.27
C VAL A 14 3.87 12.35 -4.39
N ALA A 15 3.45 12.65 -5.62
CA ALA A 15 2.16 13.26 -5.85
C ALA A 15 1.06 12.25 -5.47
N CYS A 16 0.27 12.58 -4.44
CA CYS A 16 -0.82 11.77 -3.95
C CYS A 16 -2.10 12.62 -3.94
N ASP A 17 -3.09 12.22 -4.72
CA ASP A 17 -4.38 12.89 -4.88
C ASP A 17 -5.51 12.28 -4.04
N VAL A 18 -5.23 11.21 -3.29
CA VAL A 18 -6.18 10.44 -2.48
C VAL A 18 -5.66 10.12 -1.08
N ASP A 19 -6.57 9.88 -0.12
CA ASP A 19 -6.28 9.62 1.31
C ASP A 19 -6.55 8.17 1.75
N ASN A 20 -6.82 7.26 0.81
CA ASN A 20 -7.22 5.89 1.11
C ASN A 20 -6.13 5.13 1.90
N PRO A 21 -6.48 4.51 3.05
CA PRO A 21 -5.52 3.69 3.80
C PRO A 21 -5.11 2.45 3.01
N LEU A 22 -4.04 1.80 3.47
CA LEU A 22 -3.55 0.56 2.85
C LEU A 22 -4.58 -0.59 2.93
N VAL A 23 -5.32 -0.69 4.04
CA VAL A 23 -6.29 -1.77 4.33
C VAL A 23 -7.59 -1.22 4.93
N GLY A 24 -8.66 -2.02 4.87
CA GLY A 24 -9.96 -1.74 5.51
C GLY A 24 -11.04 -1.31 4.51
N ALA A 25 -12.18 -0.83 5.02
CA ALA A 25 -13.35 -0.54 4.18
C ALA A 25 -13.11 0.55 3.10
N ARG A 26 -12.20 1.51 3.36
CA ARG A 26 -11.71 2.49 2.37
C ARG A 26 -10.31 2.11 1.83
N GLY A 27 -9.88 0.88 2.02
CA GLY A 27 -8.55 0.38 1.70
C GLY A 27 -8.26 0.40 0.20
N ALA A 28 -6.97 0.38 -0.15
CA ALA A 28 -6.54 0.44 -1.55
C ALA A 28 -7.14 -0.70 -2.41
N ALA A 29 -7.16 -1.93 -1.89
CA ALA A 29 -7.74 -3.07 -2.60
C ALA A 29 -9.27 -2.95 -2.74
N ALA A 30 -9.97 -2.55 -1.67
CA ALA A 30 -11.43 -2.40 -1.67
C ALA A 30 -11.92 -1.29 -2.63
N VAL A 31 -11.22 -0.16 -2.68
CA VAL A 31 -11.65 1.01 -3.48
C VAL A 31 -11.15 0.95 -4.92
N PHE A 32 -9.89 0.57 -5.14
CA PHE A 32 -9.27 0.63 -6.47
C PHE A 32 -9.15 -0.73 -7.17
N GLY A 33 -9.38 -1.84 -6.47
CA GLY A 33 -9.35 -3.19 -7.03
C GLY A 33 -10.48 -3.48 -8.04
N PRO A 34 -11.76 -3.19 -7.71
CA PRO A 34 -12.89 -3.53 -8.59
C PRO A 34 -12.79 -2.93 -10.00
N GLN A 35 -12.37 -1.66 -10.09
CA GLN A 35 -12.18 -0.98 -11.38
C GLN A 35 -10.99 -1.52 -12.20
N LYS A 36 -10.13 -2.34 -11.59
CA LYS A 36 -9.01 -3.05 -12.24
C LYS A 36 -9.35 -4.51 -12.51
N GLY A 37 -10.61 -4.92 -12.31
CA GLY A 37 -11.08 -6.28 -12.54
C GLY A 37 -10.84 -7.25 -11.38
N ALA A 38 -10.51 -6.76 -10.17
CA ALA A 38 -10.43 -7.62 -9.00
C ALA A 38 -11.82 -8.10 -8.58
N THR A 39 -12.01 -9.42 -8.46
CA THR A 39 -13.21 -9.99 -7.86
C THR A 39 -13.21 -9.78 -6.34
N PRO A 40 -14.35 -9.95 -5.64
CA PRO A 40 -14.39 -9.86 -4.18
C PRO A 40 -13.35 -10.74 -3.48
N GLU A 41 -13.14 -11.97 -3.99
CA GLU A 41 -12.17 -12.92 -3.45
C GLU A 41 -10.73 -12.43 -3.66
N MET A 42 -10.43 -11.84 -4.82
CA MET A 42 -9.11 -11.23 -5.09
C MET A 42 -8.85 -10.04 -4.19
N VAL A 43 -9.87 -9.22 -3.89
CA VAL A 43 -9.75 -8.09 -2.97
C VAL A 43 -9.39 -8.56 -1.56
N GLU A 44 -10.00 -9.65 -1.08
CA GLU A 44 -9.69 -10.24 0.22
C GLU A 44 -8.27 -10.80 0.30
N GLU A 45 -7.82 -11.48 -0.78
CA GLU A 45 -6.45 -11.97 -0.88
C GLU A 45 -5.42 -10.82 -0.87
N LEU A 46 -5.69 -9.76 -1.64
CA LEU A 46 -4.85 -8.57 -1.70
C LEU A 46 -4.80 -7.84 -0.36
N GLU A 47 -5.94 -7.70 0.33
CA GLU A 47 -6.00 -7.09 1.65
C GLU A 47 -5.18 -7.88 2.68
N THR A 48 -5.24 -9.21 2.64
CA THR A 48 -4.41 -10.10 3.47
C THR A 48 -2.91 -9.91 3.19
N GLY A 49 -2.53 -9.78 1.91
CA GLY A 49 -1.16 -9.48 1.51
C GLY A 49 -0.68 -8.12 2.00
N ALA A 50 -1.50 -7.09 1.81
CA ALA A 50 -1.20 -5.72 2.23
C ALA A 50 -1.09 -5.59 3.75
N ALA A 51 -1.93 -6.31 4.52
CA ALA A 51 -1.88 -6.32 5.98
C ALA A 51 -0.54 -6.85 6.52
N LYS A 52 0.09 -7.82 5.85
CA LYS A 52 1.41 -8.36 6.22
C LYS A 52 2.53 -7.33 6.12
N LEU A 53 2.34 -6.28 5.32
CA LEU A 53 3.32 -5.20 5.16
C LEU A 53 3.23 -4.16 6.28
N ARG A 54 2.20 -4.18 7.16
CA ARG A 54 2.07 -3.22 8.28
C ARG A 54 3.36 -2.99 9.08
N PRO A 55 4.14 -4.02 9.45
CA PRO A 55 5.38 -3.82 10.20
C PRO A 55 6.47 -3.05 9.43
N CYS A 56 6.41 -3.03 8.10
CA CYS A 56 7.33 -2.25 7.25
C CYS A 56 6.97 -0.76 7.24
N PHE A 57 5.75 -0.42 7.65
CA PHE A 57 5.31 0.96 7.83
C PHE A 57 5.39 1.29 9.31
N THR A 58 6.49 1.91 9.73
CA THR A 58 6.46 2.61 11.01
C THR A 58 5.57 3.82 10.84
N THR A 59 4.47 3.92 11.60
CA THR A 59 3.79 5.20 11.81
C THR A 59 4.82 6.17 12.37
N ALA A 60 5.40 6.99 11.50
CA ALA A 60 6.11 8.19 11.91
C ALA A 60 5.02 9.16 12.37
N ASN A 61 4.87 9.28 13.69
CA ASN A 61 4.33 10.50 14.27
C ASN A 61 5.45 11.53 14.32
#